data_AF-A0A075IR37-F1
#
_entry.id   AF-A0A075IR37-F1
#
_cell.length_a   1.000
_cell.length_b   1.000
_cell.length_c   1.000
_cell.angle_alpha   90.00
_cell.angle_beta   90.00
_cell.angle_gamma   90.00
#
_symmetry.space_group_name_H-M   'P 1'
#
loop_
_entity.id
_entity.type
_entity.pdbx_description
1 polymer ?
#
loop_
_entity_poly.entity_id
_entity_poly.type
_entity_poly.pdbx_seq_one_letter_code
_entity_poly.pdbx_strand_id
1 'polypeptide(L)'
;ETKDTDILAAFRVTPQPGVPPEEAGAAVAAESSTGTWTTVWTDGLTSLDRYKGRCYHIEPVAGEETQYIAYVAYPLDLFEEGSVTNMFTSIVGNVFGFKALRALRLEDLRIPVAYVKTFQGPPHGIQVERDKLNKYGRPLLGCTIKPKL
;
A
#
# COMPACT_ATOMS: atom_id res chain seq x y z
N GLU A 1 2.97 16.81 5.69
CA GLU A 1 3.50 16.11 6.87
C GLU A 1 2.76 14.80 7.07
N THR A 2 3.50 13.73 7.37
CA THR A 2 3.00 12.39 7.66
C THR A 2 2.63 12.29 9.12
N LYS A 3 1.65 11.44 9.45
CA LYS A 3 1.26 11.15 10.84
C LYS A 3 1.67 9.74 11.24
N ASP A 4 1.84 9.49 12.53
CA ASP A 4 2.11 8.16 13.08
C ASP A 4 0.98 7.16 12.80
N THR A 5 -0.24 7.66 12.61
CA THR A 5 -1.42 6.86 12.28
C THR A 5 -1.62 6.64 10.78
N ASP A 6 -0.86 7.29 9.91
CA ASP A 6 -1.04 7.12 8.46
C ASP A 6 -0.53 5.75 8.01
N ILE A 7 -1.23 5.12 7.08
CA ILE A 7 -0.66 4.06 6.24
C ILE A 7 0.23 4.75 5.20
N LEU A 8 1.48 4.30 5.06
CA LEU A 8 2.39 4.83 4.05
C LEU A 8 2.65 3.78 2.99
N ALA A 9 2.63 4.17 1.72
CA ALA A 9 2.95 3.30 0.60
C ALA A 9 4.15 3.84 -0.17
N ALA A 10 5.05 2.96 -0.57
CA ALA A 10 6.12 3.23 -1.51
C ALA A 10 5.76 2.61 -2.86
N PHE A 11 5.51 3.44 -3.86
CA PHE A 11 5.24 3.00 -5.22
C PHE A 11 6.44 3.24 -6.11
N ARG A 12 6.93 2.20 -6.78
CA ARG A 12 7.80 2.35 -7.95
C ARG A 12 6.94 2.72 -9.15
N VAL A 13 7.10 3.94 -9.63
CA VAL A 13 6.30 4.55 -10.69
C VAL A 13 7.17 4.71 -11.94
N THR A 14 6.65 4.29 -13.10
CA THR A 14 7.21 4.62 -14.41
C THR A 14 6.17 5.43 -15.19
N PRO A 15 6.28 6.77 -15.23
CA PRO A 15 5.36 7.62 -15.99
C PRO A 15 5.46 7.38 -17.51
N GLN A 16 4.43 7.77 -18.24
CA GLN A 16 4.52 7.93 -19.70
C GLN A 16 5.47 9.09 -20.07
N PRO A 17 6.12 9.06 -21.25
CA PRO A 17 6.89 10.20 -21.74
C PRO A 17 6.06 11.48 -21.73
N GLY A 18 6.60 12.55 -21.15
CA GLY A 18 5.93 13.85 -21.04
C GLY A 18 5.05 14.02 -19.80
N VAL A 19 4.83 12.97 -19.00
CA VAL A 19 4.14 13.07 -17.70
C VAL A 19 5.16 13.33 -16.60
N PRO A 20 5.07 14.46 -15.86
CA PRO A 20 5.94 14.73 -14.72
C PRO A 20 5.79 13.67 -13.62
N PRO A 21 6.87 13.28 -12.92
CA PRO A 21 6.79 12.32 -11.83
C PRO A 21 5.91 12.81 -10.67
N GLU A 22 5.87 14.12 -10.43
CA GLU A 22 4.99 14.75 -9.43
C GLU A 22 3.52 14.56 -9.75
N GLU A 23 3.13 14.74 -11.02
CA GLU A 23 1.77 14.53 -11.50
C GLU A 23 1.40 13.04 -11.44
N ALA A 24 2.31 12.15 -11.83
CA ALA A 24 2.13 10.71 -11.72
C ALA A 24 1.91 10.27 -10.25
N GLY A 25 2.73 10.76 -9.33
CA GLY A 25 2.59 10.49 -7.89
C GLY A 25 1.30 11.07 -7.30
N ALA A 26 0.92 12.28 -7.70
CA ALA A 26 -0.35 12.90 -7.30
C ALA A 26 -1.57 12.14 -7.82
N ALA A 27 -1.53 11.66 -9.08
CA ALA A 27 -2.59 10.87 -9.68
C ALA A 27 -2.79 9.53 -8.94
N VAL A 28 -1.68 8.83 -8.63
CA VAL A 28 -1.72 7.62 -7.79
C VAL A 28 -2.36 7.93 -6.44
N ALA A 29 -1.91 8.99 -5.76
CA ALA A 29 -2.44 9.36 -4.44
C ALA A 29 -3.93 9.71 -4.46
N ALA A 30 -4.38 10.47 -5.47
CA ALA A 30 -5.76 10.90 -5.60
C ALA A 30 -6.71 9.72 -5.84
N GLU A 31 -6.40 8.88 -6.82
CA GLU A 31 -7.30 7.81 -7.30
C GLU A 31 -7.20 6.52 -6.49
N SER A 32 -6.30 6.49 -5.49
CA SER A 32 -6.29 5.48 -4.42
C SER A 32 -6.85 6.02 -3.09
N SER A 33 -7.44 7.23 -3.09
CA SER A 33 -8.13 7.78 -1.90
C SER A 33 -9.52 8.34 -2.22
N THR A 34 -9.61 9.49 -2.88
CA THR A 34 -10.83 10.31 -2.92
C THR A 34 -11.00 11.12 -4.21
N GLY A 35 -9.98 11.18 -5.06
CA GLY A 35 -9.99 12.00 -6.28
C GLY A 35 -10.57 11.26 -7.48
N THR A 36 -10.94 12.03 -8.50
CA THR A 36 -11.30 11.55 -9.83
C THR A 36 -10.76 12.52 -10.90
N TRP A 37 -10.99 12.25 -12.18
CA TRP A 37 -10.43 12.97 -13.32
C TRP A 37 -10.93 14.41 -13.52
N THR A 38 -11.97 14.85 -12.80
CA THR A 38 -12.50 16.21 -12.84
C THR A 38 -12.96 16.67 -11.46
N THR A 39 -12.99 17.98 -11.23
CA THR A 39 -13.45 18.55 -9.96
C THR A 39 -14.92 18.24 -9.73
N VAL A 40 -15.26 17.84 -8.52
CA VAL A 40 -16.63 17.57 -8.10
C VAL A 40 -17.02 18.50 -6.95
N TRP A 41 -18.17 19.15 -7.05
CA TRP A 41 -18.63 20.11 -6.04
C TRP A 41 -18.88 19.44 -4.67
N THR A 42 -19.14 18.13 -4.66
CA THR A 42 -19.37 17.33 -3.46
C THR A 42 -18.15 17.27 -2.54
N ASP A 43 -16.96 17.61 -3.03
CA ASP A 43 -15.77 17.78 -2.19
C ASP A 43 -15.99 18.82 -1.09
N GLY A 44 -16.83 19.83 -1.35
CA GLY A 44 -17.21 20.85 -0.37
C GLY A 44 -18.16 20.36 0.74
N LEU A 45 -18.68 19.14 0.64
CA LEU A 45 -19.52 18.52 1.67
C LEU A 45 -18.71 17.76 2.73
N THR A 46 -17.41 17.55 2.49
CA THR A 46 -16.50 16.83 3.39
C THR A 46 -15.20 17.62 3.58
N SER A 47 -14.33 17.14 4.46
CA SER A 47 -13.00 17.72 4.65
C SER A 47 -11.98 16.96 3.83
N LEU A 48 -11.70 17.44 2.60
CA LEU A 48 -10.65 16.86 1.76
C LEU A 48 -9.30 16.84 2.48
N ASP A 49 -8.98 17.85 3.29
CA ASP A 49 -7.73 17.89 4.04
C ASP A 49 -7.58 16.75 5.06
N ARG A 50 -8.70 16.20 5.53
CA ARG A 50 -8.71 15.01 6.38
C ARG A 50 -8.55 13.72 5.60
N TYR A 51 -9.23 13.59 4.46
CA TYR A 51 -9.40 12.29 3.78
C TYR A 51 -8.49 12.08 2.57
N LYS A 52 -7.90 13.12 2.00
CA LYS A 52 -7.07 12.97 0.79
C LYS A 52 -5.77 12.21 1.09
N GLY A 53 -5.48 11.23 0.24
CA GLY A 53 -4.15 10.65 0.09
C GLY A 53 -3.17 11.71 -0.39
N ARG A 54 -1.93 11.66 0.09
CA ARG A 54 -0.94 12.72 -0.16
C ARG A 54 0.37 12.09 -0.61
N CYS A 55 0.77 12.35 -1.86
CA CYS A 55 2.15 12.13 -2.29
C CYS A 55 3.02 13.18 -1.62
N TYR A 56 3.88 12.77 -0.67
CA TYR A 56 4.65 13.70 0.16
C TYR A 56 6.13 13.71 -0.17
N HIS A 57 6.62 12.71 -0.88
CA HIS A 57 8.01 12.62 -1.31
C HIS A 57 8.12 11.80 -2.59
N ILE A 58 9.03 12.20 -3.46
CA ILE A 58 9.37 11.48 -4.69
C ILE A 58 10.88 11.51 -4.83
N GLU A 59 11.48 10.36 -5.12
CA GLU A 59 12.90 10.23 -5.40
C GLU A 59 13.16 9.39 -6.66
N PRO A 60 14.21 9.68 -7.43
CA PRO A 60 14.59 8.86 -8.57
C PRO A 60 15.15 7.50 -8.10
N VAL A 61 14.88 6.46 -8.88
CA VAL A 61 15.47 5.14 -8.64
C VAL A 61 16.91 5.13 -9.16
N ALA A 62 17.87 4.77 -8.30
CA ALA A 62 19.26 4.63 -8.72
C ALA A 62 19.44 3.61 -9.84
N GLY A 63 20.10 4.01 -10.92
CA GLY A 63 20.36 3.15 -12.09
C GLY A 63 19.23 3.09 -13.12
N GLU A 64 18.11 3.78 -12.90
CA GLU A 64 16.97 3.84 -13.82
C GLU A 64 16.69 5.29 -14.24
N GLU A 65 16.53 5.55 -15.54
CA GLU A 65 16.36 6.92 -16.05
C GLU A 65 14.92 7.44 -15.96
N THR A 66 13.93 6.52 -15.89
CA THR A 66 12.50 6.86 -16.00
C THR A 66 11.66 6.33 -14.84
N GLN A 67 12.31 5.86 -13.77
CA GLN A 67 11.64 5.28 -12.62
C GLN A 67 11.86 6.13 -11.37
N TYR A 68 10.81 6.21 -10.56
CA TYR A 68 10.76 6.98 -9.33
C TYR A 68 10.12 6.15 -8.23
N ILE A 69 10.48 6.41 -6.98
CA ILE A 69 9.70 5.99 -5.82
C ILE A 69 8.83 7.15 -5.38
N ALA A 70 7.51 7.00 -5.49
CA ALA A 70 6.52 7.94 -4.98
C ALA A 70 6.00 7.43 -3.63
N TYR A 71 6.15 8.25 -2.60
CA TYR A 71 5.69 7.95 -1.25
C TYR A 71 4.34 8.62 -0.99
N VAL A 72 3.33 7.80 -0.71
CA VAL A 72 1.95 8.23 -0.48
C VAL A 72 1.55 7.97 0.97
N ALA A 73 0.95 8.96 1.62
CA ALA A 73 0.38 8.85 2.96
C ALA A 73 -1.15 8.82 2.89
N TYR A 74 -1.75 7.82 3.52
CA TYR A 74 -3.19 7.62 3.61
C TYR A 74 -3.67 7.79 5.05
N PRO A 75 -4.66 8.67 5.31
CA PRO A 75 -5.31 8.78 6.61
C PRO A 75 -5.93 7.44 7.05
N LEU A 76 -5.80 7.12 8.34
CA LEU A 76 -6.31 5.86 8.93
C LEU A 76 -7.81 5.66 8.68
N ASP A 77 -8.59 6.74 8.78
CA ASP A 77 -10.06 6.72 8.69
C ASP A 77 -10.60 6.28 7.31
N LEU A 78 -9.73 6.16 6.30
CA LEU A 78 -10.12 5.60 4.99
C LEU A 78 -10.32 4.08 5.03
N PHE A 79 -9.80 3.40 6.04
CA PHE A 79 -9.67 1.95 6.05
C PHE A 79 -10.61 1.31 7.07
N GLU A 80 -11.34 0.31 6.58
CA GLU A 80 -12.16 -0.56 7.43
C GLU A 80 -11.26 -1.40 8.35
N GLU A 81 -11.61 -1.43 9.64
CA GLU A 81 -10.93 -2.19 10.67
C GLU A 81 -10.94 -3.69 10.36
N GLY A 82 -9.79 -4.37 10.48
CA GLY A 82 -9.69 -5.81 10.26
C GLY A 82 -9.84 -6.28 8.80
N SER A 83 -9.88 -5.37 7.83
CA SER A 83 -10.18 -5.68 6.42
C SER A 83 -8.98 -5.47 5.48
N VAL A 84 -8.20 -6.53 5.26
CA VAL A 84 -7.12 -6.51 4.23
C VAL A 84 -7.71 -6.24 2.85
N THR A 85 -8.91 -6.75 2.59
CA THR A 85 -9.65 -6.54 1.35
C THR A 85 -9.87 -5.06 1.09
N ASN A 86 -10.45 -4.32 2.06
CA ASN A 86 -10.70 -2.90 1.91
C ASN A 86 -9.40 -2.10 1.70
N MET A 87 -8.35 -2.41 2.47
CA MET A 87 -7.04 -1.77 2.31
C MET A 87 -6.49 -1.91 0.88
N PHE A 88 -6.55 -3.11 0.31
CA PHE A 88 -6.07 -3.34 -1.06
C PHE A 88 -7.02 -2.81 -2.13
N THR A 89 -8.33 -2.81 -1.91
CA THR A 89 -9.28 -2.16 -2.82
C THR A 89 -8.93 -0.67 -2.99
N SER A 90 -8.56 0.02 -1.92
CA SER A 90 -8.14 1.43 -2.02
C SER A 90 -6.76 1.58 -2.64
N ILE A 91 -5.73 0.94 -2.08
CA ILE A 91 -4.32 1.21 -2.44
C ILE A 91 -3.94 0.68 -3.83
N VAL A 92 -4.48 -0.48 -4.22
CA VAL A 92 -4.07 -1.16 -5.47
C VAL A 92 -5.25 -1.42 -6.43
N GLY A 93 -6.43 -0.88 -6.16
CA GLY A 93 -7.65 -1.18 -6.94
C GLY A 93 -7.55 -0.76 -8.41
N ASN A 94 -7.44 0.55 -8.67
CA ASN A 94 -7.54 1.09 -10.04
C ASN A 94 -6.21 1.65 -10.59
N VAL A 95 -5.33 2.12 -9.70
CA VAL A 95 -4.17 2.96 -10.07
C VAL A 95 -3.14 2.26 -10.98
N PHE A 96 -3.11 0.92 -11.00
CA PHE A 96 -2.21 0.14 -11.86
C PHE A 96 -2.63 0.16 -13.34
N GLY A 97 -3.88 0.51 -13.64
CA GLY A 97 -4.41 0.60 -15.00
C GLY A 97 -4.34 2.00 -15.62
N PHE A 98 -3.68 2.95 -14.97
CA PHE A 98 -3.67 4.35 -15.40
C PHE A 98 -2.91 4.55 -16.71
N LYS A 99 -3.58 5.12 -17.72
CA LYS A 99 -2.98 5.37 -19.05
C LYS A 99 -1.76 6.30 -18.99
N ALA A 100 -1.71 7.20 -18.02
CA ALA A 100 -0.58 8.11 -17.78
C ALA A 100 0.66 7.40 -17.20
N LEU A 101 0.55 6.14 -16.81
CA LEU A 101 1.64 5.31 -16.29
C LEU A 101 1.96 4.20 -17.28
N ARG A 102 3.25 3.91 -17.46
CA ARG A 102 3.74 2.72 -18.19
C ARG A 102 3.77 1.50 -17.30
N ALA A 103 4.16 1.69 -16.04
CA ALA A 103 4.24 0.65 -15.03
C ALA A 103 4.06 1.26 -13.64
N LEU A 104 3.52 0.45 -12.74
CA LEU A 104 3.38 0.77 -11.33
C LEU A 104 3.65 -0.51 -10.53
N ARG A 105 4.38 -0.39 -9.42
CA ARG A 105 4.59 -1.47 -8.46
C ARG A 105 4.49 -0.92 -7.05
N LEU A 106 3.69 -1.56 -6.21
CA LEU A 106 3.72 -1.33 -4.76
C LEU A 106 4.93 -2.09 -4.20
N GLU A 107 5.90 -1.37 -3.66
CA GLU A 107 7.14 -1.94 -3.10
C GLU A 107 6.99 -2.27 -1.63
N ASP A 108 6.40 -1.36 -0.85
CA ASP A 108 6.25 -1.53 0.60
C ASP A 108 5.05 -0.77 1.16
N LEU A 109 4.55 -1.24 2.31
CA LEU A 109 3.52 -0.61 3.12
C LEU A 109 3.96 -0.50 4.57
N ARG A 110 4.00 0.73 5.10
CA ARG A 110 4.07 0.96 6.54
C ARG A 110 2.66 0.90 7.11
N ILE A 111 2.38 -0.14 7.90
CA ILE A 111 1.09 -0.30 8.59
C ILE A 111 1.22 0.26 10.03
N PRO A 112 0.39 1.25 10.43
CA PRO A 112 0.46 1.86 11.75
C PRO A 112 -0.08 0.92 12.82
N VAL A 113 0.43 1.04 14.06
CA VAL A 113 0.01 0.20 15.20
C VAL A 113 -1.50 0.26 15.43
N ALA A 114 -2.11 1.43 15.25
CA ALA A 114 -3.56 1.62 15.38
C ALA A 114 -4.35 0.70 14.44
N TYR A 115 -3.89 0.50 13.19
CA TYR A 115 -4.54 -0.39 12.25
C TYR A 115 -4.20 -1.86 12.53
N VAL A 116 -2.92 -2.18 12.82
CA VAL A 116 -2.48 -3.55 13.14
C VAL A 116 -3.30 -4.16 14.28
N LYS A 117 -3.65 -3.37 15.29
CA LYS A 117 -4.43 -3.82 16.46
C LYS A 117 -5.87 -4.22 16.15
N THR A 118 -6.38 -3.90 14.97
CA THR A 118 -7.72 -4.33 14.53
C THR A 118 -7.74 -5.75 13.96
N PHE A 119 -6.57 -6.36 13.73
CA PHE A 119 -6.45 -7.71 13.17
C PHE A 119 -6.10 -8.74 14.24
N GLN A 120 -6.60 -9.96 14.07
CA GLN A 120 -6.20 -11.10 14.90
C GLN A 120 -4.72 -11.48 14.70
N GLY A 121 -4.22 -11.40 13.46
CA GLY A 121 -2.90 -11.91 13.09
C GLY A 121 -2.83 -13.46 13.09
N PRO A 122 -1.62 -14.05 13.21
CA PRO A 122 -1.46 -15.50 13.22
C PRO A 122 -2.18 -16.16 14.41
N PRO A 123 -2.90 -17.28 14.21
CA PRO A 123 -3.66 -17.94 15.29
C PRO A 123 -2.78 -18.52 16.42
N HIS A 124 -1.50 -18.75 16.16
CA HIS A 124 -0.55 -19.30 17.14
C HIS A 124 0.78 -18.53 17.16
N GLY A 125 1.34 -18.27 15.97
CA GLY A 125 2.67 -17.70 15.85
C GLY A 125 3.79 -18.72 16.12
N ILE A 126 5.03 -18.30 15.84
CA ILE A 126 6.21 -19.17 15.80
C ILE A 126 6.49 -19.83 17.17
N GLN A 127 6.38 -19.06 18.25
CA GLN A 127 6.68 -19.52 19.60
C GLN A 127 5.71 -20.62 20.03
N VAL A 128 4.40 -20.37 19.92
CA VAL A 128 3.36 -21.34 20.29
C VAL A 128 3.40 -22.58 19.39
N GLU A 129 3.69 -22.44 18.10
CA GLU A 129 3.85 -23.58 17.20
C GLU A 129 5.03 -24.47 17.64
N ARG A 130 6.17 -23.89 18.03
CA ARG A 130 7.32 -24.63 18.54
C ARG A 130 7.03 -25.32 19.87
N ASP A 131 6.28 -24.67 20.75
CA ASP A 131 5.87 -25.25 22.04
C ASP A 131 4.91 -26.42 21.85
N LYS A 132 3.91 -26.27 20.97
CA LYS A 132 2.96 -27.36 20.65
C LYS A 132 3.66 -28.58 20.04
N LEU A 133 4.70 -28.39 19.24
CA LEU A 133 5.46 -29.47 18.60
C LEU A 133 6.61 -30.01 19.47
N ASN A 134 6.96 -29.33 20.56
CA ASN A 134 8.12 -29.59 21.40
C ASN A 134 9.42 -29.71 20.56
N LYS A 135 9.67 -28.73 19.67
CA LYS A 135 10.84 -28.70 18.76
C LYS A 135 11.57 -27.35 18.80
N TYR A 136 12.83 -27.38 19.22
CA TYR A 136 13.64 -26.19 19.44
C TYR A 136 15.04 -26.31 18.81
N GLY A 137 15.72 -25.17 18.63
CA GLY A 137 17.13 -25.12 18.22
C GLY A 137 17.43 -25.51 16.77
N ARG A 138 16.41 -25.80 15.96
CA ARG A 138 16.56 -26.16 14.55
C ARG A 138 15.34 -25.79 13.68
N PRO A 139 15.51 -25.70 12.35
CA PRO A 139 14.39 -25.65 11.41
C PRO A 139 13.49 -26.90 11.50
N LEU A 140 12.23 -26.72 11.10
CA LEU A 140 11.30 -27.84 10.88
C LEU A 140 11.59 -28.47 9.50
N LEU A 141 11.30 -29.76 9.35
CA LEU A 141 11.42 -30.48 8.09
C LEU A 141 10.02 -30.89 7.61
N GLY A 142 9.70 -30.60 6.36
CA GLY A 142 8.45 -30.98 5.70
C GLY A 142 8.71 -31.58 4.32
N CYS A 143 7.76 -32.37 3.82
CA CYS A 143 7.85 -32.98 2.50
C CYS A 143 6.44 -33.06 1.86
N THR A 144 6.31 -32.56 0.64
CA THR A 144 5.08 -32.73 -0.16
C THR A 144 5.18 -34.01 -0.98
N ILE A 145 4.25 -34.95 -0.79
CA ILE A 145 4.19 -36.24 -1.52
C ILE A 145 4.12 -36.02 -3.04
N LYS A 146 4.68 -36.98 -3.80
CA LYS A 146 4.72 -37.03 -5.27
C LYS A 146 4.24 -38.40 -5.79
N PRO A 147 3.66 -38.49 -7.01
CA PRO A 147 3.35 -37.39 -7.93
C PRO A 147 2.27 -36.45 -7.36
N LYS A 148 2.09 -35.29 -8.00
CA LYS A 148 1.16 -34.27 -7.48
C LYS A 148 -0.30 -34.74 -7.48
N LEU A 149 -0.66 -35.64 -8.40
CA LEU A 149 -2.00 -36.19 -8.64
C LEU A 149 -1.89 -37.67 -9.00
#